data_AF-A0A7C3NV39-F1
#
_entry.id   AF-A0A7C3NV39-F1
#
_cell.length_a   1.000
_cell.length_b   1.000
_cell.length_c   1.000
_cell.angle_alpha   90.00
_cell.angle_beta   90.00
_cell.angle_gamma   90.00
#
_symmetry.space_group_name_H-M   'P 1'
#
loop_
_entity.id
_entity.type
_entity.pdbx_description
1 polymer ?
#
loop_
_entity_poly.entity_id
_entity_poly.type
_entity_poly.pdbx_seq_one_letter_code
_entity_poly.pdbx_strand_id
1 'polypeptide(L)'
;MNKKILVPLGQNERPEVMIPYLEKVARPGMSVVFLMRYPLNGIEWPRTEPDTEAAWELAELLRCYSWEESIKRAKAQTVPASDALKAKGVGVTVDVYSGSLRRAVQSRTINGDVHLIMRRAGIRDWIARLFDATGSVFDWFGRPSFSPVLLISPQASLTSEQTEE
;
A
#
# COMPACT_ATOMS: atom_id res chain seq x y z
N MET A 1 3.30 -18.10 -13.68
CA MET A 1 3.41 -17.23 -12.49
C MET A 1 2.28 -16.20 -12.53
N ASN A 2 1.50 -16.07 -11.47
CA ASN A 2 0.43 -15.08 -11.41
C ASN A 2 1.05 -13.68 -11.24
N LYS A 3 0.76 -12.80 -12.19
CA LYS A 3 1.24 -11.41 -12.18
C LYS A 3 0.54 -10.63 -11.07
N LYS A 4 1.31 -9.85 -10.32
CA LYS A 4 0.83 -9.04 -9.20
C LYS A 4 0.85 -7.56 -9.50
N ILE A 5 -0.15 -6.84 -8.99
CA ILE A 5 -0.17 -5.37 -8.93
C ILE A 5 0.00 -4.97 -7.47
N LEU A 6 1.05 -4.24 -7.16
CA LEU A 6 1.25 -3.68 -5.82
C LEU A 6 0.56 -2.33 -5.72
N VAL A 7 -0.22 -2.13 -4.66
CA VAL A 7 -0.95 -0.89 -4.41
C VAL A 7 -0.60 -0.36 -3.03
N PRO A 8 0.45 0.48 -2.90
CA PRO A 8 0.74 1.16 -1.65
C PRO A 8 -0.35 2.16 -1.28
N LEU A 9 -0.95 1.97 -0.11
CA LEU A 9 -1.96 2.86 0.45
C LEU A 9 -1.40 3.63 1.64
N GLY A 10 -1.62 4.94 1.64
CA GLY A 10 -1.45 5.80 2.80
C GLY A 10 -2.51 5.54 3.87
N GLN A 11 -2.27 6.00 5.10
CA GLN A 11 -3.19 5.82 6.25
C GLN A 11 -4.60 6.34 6.02
N ASN A 12 -4.74 7.37 5.18
CA ASN A 12 -6.02 8.02 4.88
C ASN A 12 -6.42 7.85 3.39
N GLU A 13 -5.70 7.00 2.65
CA GLU A 13 -6.01 6.76 1.24
C GLU A 13 -7.14 5.73 1.13
N ARG A 14 -8.24 6.15 0.51
CA ARG A 14 -9.37 5.29 0.18
C ARG A 14 -9.05 4.40 -1.03
N PRO A 15 -8.96 3.07 -0.89
CA PRO A 15 -8.67 2.16 -2.00
C PRO A 15 -9.75 2.20 -3.09
N GLU A 16 -10.97 2.64 -2.76
CA GLU A 16 -12.10 2.75 -3.67
C GLU A 16 -11.80 3.65 -4.87
N VAL A 17 -11.02 4.72 -4.65
CA VAL A 17 -10.62 5.66 -5.71
C VAL A 17 -9.75 4.97 -6.77
N MET A 18 -9.10 3.87 -6.41
CA MET A 18 -8.23 3.12 -7.31
C MET A 18 -8.97 2.01 -8.07
N ILE A 19 -10.19 1.63 -7.65
CA ILE A 19 -10.95 0.53 -8.26
C ILE A 19 -11.11 0.74 -9.77
N PRO A 20 -11.57 1.89 -10.30
CA PRO A 20 -11.79 2.04 -11.74
C PRO A 20 -10.51 1.88 -12.58
N TYR A 21 -9.35 2.15 -11.98
CA TYR A 21 -8.06 1.98 -12.64
C TYR A 21 -7.58 0.54 -12.56
N LEU A 22 -7.71 -0.08 -11.39
CA LEU A 22 -7.40 -1.49 -11.18
C LEU A 22 -8.25 -2.37 -12.10
N GLU A 23 -9.52 -2.04 -12.29
CA GLU A 23 -10.41 -2.74 -13.20
C GLU A 23 -10.00 -2.64 -14.68
N LYS A 24 -9.29 -1.56 -15.08
CA LYS A 24 -8.80 -1.39 -16.45
C LYS A 24 -7.51 -2.16 -16.73
N VAL A 25 -6.68 -2.34 -15.70
CA VAL A 25 -5.34 -2.94 -15.86
C VAL A 25 -5.27 -4.39 -15.37
N ALA A 26 -6.07 -4.77 -14.37
CA ALA A 26 -6.10 -6.11 -13.82
C ALA A 26 -6.93 -7.02 -14.72
N ARG A 27 -6.36 -8.18 -15.04
CA ARG A 27 -7.02 -9.24 -15.82
C ARG A 27 -7.37 -10.41 -14.91
N PRO A 28 -8.37 -11.22 -15.24
CA PRO A 28 -8.65 -12.46 -14.53
C PRO A 28 -7.38 -13.31 -14.37
N GLY A 29 -7.15 -13.88 -13.18
CA GLY A 29 -5.94 -14.63 -12.85
C GLY A 29 -4.74 -13.78 -12.38
N MET A 30 -4.82 -12.45 -12.44
CA MET A 30 -3.87 -11.57 -11.76
C MET A 30 -4.19 -11.46 -10.26
N SER A 31 -3.28 -10.87 -9.49
CA SER A 31 -3.52 -10.54 -8.10
C SER A 31 -3.20 -9.08 -7.77
N VAL A 32 -4.03 -8.44 -6.97
CA VAL A 32 -3.80 -7.10 -6.43
C VAL A 32 -3.40 -7.23 -4.95
N VAL A 33 -2.30 -6.60 -4.57
CA VAL A 33 -1.81 -6.58 -3.19
C VAL A 33 -1.87 -5.14 -2.67
N PHE A 34 -2.80 -4.88 -1.76
CA PHE A 34 -2.87 -3.62 -1.04
C PHE A 34 -1.82 -3.60 0.07
N LEU A 35 -0.84 -2.71 -0.04
CA LEU A 35 0.23 -2.53 0.95
C LEU A 35 -0.14 -1.39 1.90
N MET A 36 -0.48 -1.72 3.15
CA MET A 36 -0.86 -0.75 4.16
C MET A 36 0.24 -0.55 5.19
N ARG A 37 0.54 0.71 5.51
CA ARG A 37 1.54 1.03 6.52
C ARG A 37 0.94 0.90 7.92
N TYR A 38 1.58 0.11 8.77
CA TYR A 38 1.31 0.12 10.20
C TYR A 38 1.96 1.35 10.86
N PRO A 39 1.19 2.26 11.48
CA PRO A 39 1.77 3.31 12.32
C PRO A 39 2.37 2.69 13.58
N LEU A 40 3.70 2.63 13.64
CA LEU A 40 4.39 2.39 14.92
C LEU A 40 4.38 3.65 15.81
N ASN A 41 3.98 4.81 15.28
CA ASN A 41 4.23 6.12 15.87
C ASN A 41 3.11 6.62 16.80
N GLY A 42 2.02 5.87 16.97
CA GLY A 42 0.84 6.31 17.74
C GLY A 42 0.77 5.81 19.17
N ILE A 43 1.60 4.84 19.53
CA ILE A 43 1.74 4.38 20.91
C ILE A 43 3.04 5.02 21.39
N GLU A 44 2.92 6.05 22.23
CA GLU A 44 4.06 6.54 23.01
C GLU A 44 4.49 5.41 23.93
N TRP A 45 5.39 4.58 23.44
CA TRP A 45 6.07 3.61 24.28
C TRP A 45 6.93 4.40 25.27
N PRO A 46 6.94 4.03 26.56
CA PRO A 46 7.92 4.58 27.47
C PRO A 46 9.30 4.35 26.83
N ARG A 47 10.08 5.43 26.67
CA ARG A 47 11.46 5.34 26.17
C ARG A 47 12.38 4.58 27.13
N THR A 48 11.88 4.32 28.33
CA THR A 48 12.52 3.47 29.33
C THR A 48 12.29 2.02 28.95
N GLU A 49 13.37 1.24 28.84
CA GLU A 49 13.25 -0.20 28.79
C GLU A 49 12.40 -0.66 29.97
N PRO A 50 11.45 -1.59 29.78
CA PRO A 50 10.72 -2.14 30.90
C PRO A 50 11.73 -2.84 31.83
N ASP A 51 12.02 -2.23 32.98
CA ASP A 51 12.97 -2.73 33.99
C ASP A 51 12.56 -4.11 34.57
N THR A 52 11.40 -4.63 34.17
CA THR A 52 10.87 -5.91 34.62
C THR A 52 10.30 -6.72 33.45
N GLU A 53 10.48 -8.03 33.51
CA GLU A 53 9.96 -9.01 32.54
C GLU A 53 8.44 -8.88 32.33
N ALA A 54 7.67 -8.64 33.39
CA ALA A 54 6.23 -8.41 33.32
C ALA A 54 5.84 -7.17 32.50
N ALA A 55 6.65 -6.11 32.54
CA ALA A 55 6.41 -4.91 31.74
C ALA A 55 6.77 -5.14 30.26
N TRP A 56 7.75 -5.99 29.97
CA TRP A 56 8.03 -6.44 28.60
C TRP A 56 6.91 -7.29 28.02
N GLU A 57 6.41 -8.27 28.76
CA GLU A 57 5.28 -9.12 28.34
C GLU A 57 4.01 -8.30 28.07
N LEU A 58 3.70 -7.34 28.94
CA LEU A 58 2.56 -6.45 28.76
C LEU A 58 2.72 -5.56 27.51
N ALA A 59 3.92 -5.02 27.29
CA ALA A 59 4.22 -4.22 26.09
C ALA A 59 4.09 -5.06 24.81
N GLU A 60 4.58 -6.30 24.81
CA GLU A 60 4.49 -7.21 23.69
C GLU A 60 3.03 -7.63 23.40
N LEU A 61 2.23 -7.88 24.44
CA LEU A 61 0.79 -8.14 24.29
C LEU A 61 0.06 -6.95 23.67
N LEU A 62 0.32 -5.72 24.13
CA LEU A 62 -0.24 -4.50 23.57
C LEU A 62 0.20 -4.29 22.11
N ARG A 63 1.45 -4.64 21.79
CA ARG A 63 2.00 -4.60 20.42
C ARG A 63 1.26 -5.57 19.49
N CYS A 64 1.09 -6.82 19.92
CA CYS A 64 0.36 -7.84 19.17
C CYS A 64 -1.10 -7.45 18.96
N TYR A 65 -1.76 -6.97 20.01
CA TYR A 65 -3.16 -6.55 19.94
C TYR A 65 -3.37 -5.38 18.98
N SER A 66 -2.55 -4.32 19.10
CA SER A 66 -2.64 -3.16 18.21
C SER A 66 -2.28 -3.50 16.75
N TRP A 67 -1.38 -4.45 16.53
CA TRP A 67 -1.07 -4.99 15.20
C TRP A 67 -2.25 -5.74 14.59
N GLU A 68 -2.89 -6.64 15.33
CA GLU A 68 -4.08 -7.38 14.86
C GLU A 68 -5.24 -6.45 14.53
N GLU A 69 -5.52 -5.47 15.39
CA GLU A 69 -6.55 -4.46 15.13
C GLU A 69 -6.25 -3.64 13.88
N SER A 70 -4.97 -3.35 13.63
CA SER A 70 -4.55 -2.62 12.43
C SER A 70 -4.71 -3.46 11.18
N ILE A 71 -4.40 -4.76 11.23
CA ILE A 71 -4.72 -5.70 10.13
C ILE A 71 -6.24 -5.76 9.91
N LYS A 72 -7.05 -5.85 10.97
CA LYS A 72 -8.51 -5.90 10.87
C LYS A 72 -9.06 -4.63 10.21
N ARG A 73 -8.61 -3.45 10.66
CA ARG A 73 -8.96 -2.16 10.05
C ARG A 73 -8.52 -2.07 8.59
N ALA A 74 -7.29 -2.47 8.30
CA ALA A 74 -6.74 -2.50 6.95
C ALA A 74 -7.60 -3.36 6.01
N LYS A 75 -7.93 -4.58 6.44
CA LYS A 75 -8.81 -5.47 5.69
C LYS A 75 -10.19 -4.85 5.47
N ALA A 76 -10.81 -4.33 6.53
CA ALA A 76 -12.13 -3.70 6.46
C ALA A 76 -12.18 -2.55 5.45
N GLN A 77 -11.16 -1.68 5.43
CA GLN A 77 -11.06 -0.58 4.46
C GLN A 77 -10.95 -1.06 3.01
N THR A 78 -10.40 -2.25 2.78
CA THR A 78 -10.25 -2.80 1.43
C THR A 78 -11.42 -3.70 0.99
N VAL A 79 -12.42 -3.96 1.85
CA VAL A 79 -13.53 -4.86 1.51
C VAL A 79 -14.25 -4.43 0.22
N PRO A 80 -14.68 -3.16 0.06
CA PRO A 80 -15.40 -2.76 -1.15
C PRO A 80 -14.56 -2.95 -2.43
N ALA A 81 -13.28 -2.60 -2.36
CA ALA A 81 -12.34 -2.79 -3.46
C ALA A 81 -12.06 -4.27 -3.73
N SER A 82 -12.00 -5.09 -2.68
CA SER A 82 -11.76 -6.52 -2.78
C SER A 82 -12.91 -7.23 -3.48
N ASP A 83 -14.14 -6.88 -3.13
CA ASP A 83 -15.32 -7.53 -3.69
C ASP A 83 -15.49 -7.19 -5.18
N ALA A 84 -15.29 -5.92 -5.56
CA ALA A 84 -15.31 -5.49 -6.96
C ALA A 84 -14.28 -6.24 -7.83
N LEU A 85 -13.06 -6.42 -7.31
CA LEU A 85 -11.98 -7.09 -8.05
C LEU A 85 -12.17 -8.62 -8.09
N LYS A 86 -12.62 -9.24 -6.99
CA LYS A 86 -12.92 -10.68 -6.94
C LYS A 86 -14.03 -11.05 -7.92
N ALA A 87 -15.06 -10.21 -8.06
CA ALA A 87 -16.12 -10.40 -9.06
C ALA A 87 -15.59 -10.48 -10.50
N LYS A 88 -14.39 -9.93 -10.77
CA LYS A 88 -13.70 -10.02 -12.07
C LYS A 88 -12.66 -11.15 -12.15
N GLY A 89 -12.62 -12.06 -11.17
CA GLY A 89 -11.64 -13.14 -11.13
C GLY A 89 -10.21 -12.67 -10.82
N VAL A 90 -10.07 -11.50 -10.19
CA VAL A 90 -8.79 -10.97 -9.72
C VAL A 90 -8.59 -11.36 -8.27
N GLY A 91 -7.46 -11.99 -7.94
CA GLY A 91 -7.10 -12.29 -6.56
C GLY A 91 -6.79 -11.01 -5.78
N VAL A 92 -7.20 -10.91 -4.53
CA VAL A 92 -6.93 -9.73 -3.70
C VAL A 92 -6.30 -10.14 -2.39
N THR A 93 -5.23 -9.45 -2.01
CA THR A 93 -4.52 -9.66 -0.74
C THR A 93 -4.23 -8.31 -0.09
N VAL A 94 -4.33 -8.28 1.24
CA VAL A 94 -3.93 -7.13 2.04
C VAL A 94 -2.69 -7.53 2.83
N ASP A 95 -1.61 -6.78 2.65
CA ASP A 95 -0.36 -6.97 3.35
C ASP A 95 -0.01 -5.69 4.12
N VAL A 96 0.39 -5.88 5.37
CA VAL A 96 0.70 -4.78 6.28
C VAL A 96 2.20 -4.77 6.50
N TYR A 97 2.82 -3.59 6.37
CA TYR A 97 4.26 -3.44 6.56
C TYR A 97 4.57 -2.43 7.66
N SER A 98 5.69 -2.67 8.34
CA SER A 98 6.35 -1.72 9.24
C SER A 98 7.59 -1.13 8.57
N GLY A 99 8.04 0.04 9.03
CA GLY A 99 9.24 0.71 8.51
C GLY A 99 9.03 1.47 7.20
N SER A 100 10.04 1.44 6.32
CA SER A 100 10.05 2.25 5.09
C SER A 100 9.33 1.56 3.92
N LEU A 101 8.54 2.33 3.19
CA LEU A 101 7.81 1.84 2.01
C LEU A 101 8.74 1.32 0.92
N ARG A 102 9.94 1.91 0.77
CA ARG A 102 10.97 1.43 -0.16
C ARG A 102 11.35 -0.03 0.12
N ARG A 103 11.63 -0.39 1.37
CA ARG A 103 11.97 -1.77 1.76
C ARG A 103 10.78 -2.71 1.60
N ALA A 104 9.57 -2.24 1.94
CA ALA A 104 8.36 -3.01 1.73
C ALA A 104 8.19 -3.35 0.24
N VAL A 105 8.18 -2.36 -0.67
CA VAL A 105 8.07 -2.61 -2.11
C VAL A 105 9.19 -3.54 -2.60
N GLN A 106 10.45 -3.24 -2.25
CA GLN A 106 11.61 -4.01 -2.74
C GLN A 106 11.55 -5.50 -2.35
N SER A 107 11.18 -5.80 -1.11
CA SER A 107 11.04 -7.19 -0.65
C SER A 107 9.91 -7.95 -1.35
N ARG A 108 8.90 -7.25 -1.88
CA ARG A 108 7.81 -7.86 -2.65
C ARG A 108 8.11 -7.92 -4.16
N THR A 109 9.02 -7.10 -4.68
CA THR A 109 9.43 -7.14 -6.10
C THR A 109 10.57 -8.12 -6.37
N ILE A 110 11.21 -8.67 -5.35
CA ILE A 110 12.41 -9.52 -5.50
C ILE A 110 12.16 -10.78 -6.34
N ASN A 111 10.93 -11.30 -6.30
CA ASN A 111 10.54 -12.51 -7.03
C ASN A 111 10.20 -12.25 -8.50
N GLY A 112 10.21 -10.99 -8.96
CA GLY A 112 9.91 -10.62 -10.36
C GLY A 112 8.46 -10.89 -10.81
N ASP A 113 7.56 -11.23 -9.88
CA ASP A 113 6.14 -11.51 -10.15
C ASP A 113 5.27 -10.25 -10.11
N VAL A 114 5.85 -9.11 -9.69
CA VAL A 114 5.18 -7.81 -9.72
C VAL A 114 5.21 -7.28 -11.16
N HIS A 115 4.02 -7.07 -11.71
CA HIS A 115 3.82 -6.54 -13.05
C HIS A 115 3.58 -5.03 -13.06
N LEU A 116 3.05 -4.46 -11.97
CA LEU A 116 2.75 -3.03 -11.87
C LEU A 116 2.78 -2.58 -10.41
N ILE A 117 3.32 -1.39 -10.14
CA ILE A 117 3.12 -0.68 -8.88
C ILE A 117 2.18 0.49 -9.17
N MET A 118 1.02 0.54 -8.53
CA MET A 118 -0.01 1.55 -8.77
C MET A 118 -0.23 2.38 -7.51
N ARG A 119 -0.27 3.71 -7.63
CA ARG A 119 -0.56 4.61 -6.49
C ARG A 119 -1.38 5.84 -6.90
N ARG A 120 -2.21 6.33 -5.98
CA ARG A 120 -2.92 7.62 -6.10
C ARG A 120 -1.93 8.80 -6.01
N ALA A 121 -2.14 9.83 -6.82
CA ALA A 121 -1.25 10.98 -6.93
C ALA A 121 -1.29 11.89 -5.70
N GLY A 122 -0.12 12.00 -5.07
CA GLY A 122 0.32 13.03 -4.14
C GLY A 122 1.84 13.18 -4.37
N ILE A 123 2.19 13.77 -5.51
CA ILE A 123 3.34 13.36 -6.34
C ILE A 123 4.74 13.71 -5.81
N ARG A 124 4.92 14.79 -5.05
CA ARG A 124 6.29 15.26 -4.76
C ARG A 124 7.00 14.52 -3.62
N ASP A 125 6.32 14.34 -2.49
CA ASP A 125 6.97 13.81 -1.28
C ASP A 125 7.29 12.32 -1.36
N TRP A 126 6.61 11.56 -2.22
CA TRP A 126 6.83 10.11 -2.26
C TRP A 126 7.85 9.65 -3.29
N ILE A 127 7.92 10.27 -4.47
CA ILE A 127 9.05 9.99 -5.37
C ILE A 127 10.33 10.40 -4.63
N ALA A 128 10.34 11.49 -3.89
CA ALA A 128 11.40 11.76 -2.93
C ALA A 128 11.57 10.56 -1.94
N ARG A 129 10.55 10.14 -1.17
CA ARG A 129 10.69 9.02 -0.20
C ARG A 129 11.01 7.63 -0.75
N LEU A 130 10.73 7.33 -2.02
CA LEU A 130 11.12 6.07 -2.65
C LEU A 130 12.56 6.11 -3.17
N PHE A 131 12.99 7.29 -3.61
CA PHE A 131 14.24 7.50 -4.34
C PHE A 131 15.31 8.26 -3.52
N ASP A 132 14.96 8.80 -2.35
CA ASP A 132 15.86 9.47 -1.39
C ASP A 132 16.64 8.41 -0.60
N ALA A 133 17.72 7.95 -1.22
CA ALA A 133 19.02 7.78 -0.60
C ALA A 133 19.99 7.32 -1.69
N THR A 134 20.84 8.25 -2.14
CA THR A 134 22.17 8.01 -2.73
C THR A 134 22.29 7.04 -3.92
N GLY A 135 21.20 6.67 -4.58
CA GLY A 135 21.20 5.78 -5.75
C GLY A 135 20.36 6.39 -6.85
N SER A 136 20.89 6.40 -8.06
CA SER A 136 20.23 6.99 -9.20
C SER A 136 18.91 6.28 -9.45
N VAL A 137 17.87 7.03 -9.81
CA VAL A 137 16.60 6.49 -10.35
C VAL A 137 16.88 5.44 -11.45
N PHE A 138 18.01 5.60 -12.17
CA PHE A 138 18.54 4.68 -13.17
C PHE A 138 19.11 3.36 -12.62
N ASP A 139 19.62 3.30 -11.39
CA ASP A 139 20.10 2.03 -10.77
C ASP A 139 18.94 1.08 -10.44
N TRP A 140 17.73 1.64 -10.31
CA TRP A 140 16.50 0.88 -10.24
C TRP A 140 16.11 0.38 -11.63
N PHE A 141 15.97 1.25 -12.63
CA PHE A 141 15.59 0.83 -13.99
C PHE A 141 16.61 -0.09 -14.70
N GLY A 142 17.87 -0.12 -14.26
CA GLY A 142 18.91 -0.99 -14.81
C GLY A 142 18.84 -2.47 -14.39
N ARG A 143 17.95 -2.85 -13.46
CA ARG A 143 17.75 -4.27 -13.11
C ARG A 143 16.64 -4.88 -13.98
N PRO A 144 16.84 -6.10 -14.53
CA PRO A 144 15.92 -6.73 -15.49
C PRO A 144 14.51 -7.04 -14.97
N SER A 145 14.22 -6.80 -13.69
CA SER A 145 12.96 -7.15 -13.02
C SER A 145 12.09 -5.95 -12.63
N PHE A 146 12.36 -4.74 -13.14
CA PHE A 146 11.59 -3.56 -12.72
C PHE A 146 10.18 -3.54 -13.26
N SER A 147 9.22 -3.59 -12.35
CA SER A 147 7.81 -3.41 -12.64
C SER A 147 7.53 -1.95 -12.98
N PRO A 148 6.76 -1.65 -14.04
CA PRO A 148 6.31 -0.29 -14.33
C PRO A 148 5.56 0.32 -13.14
N VAL A 149 5.71 1.64 -12.95
CA VAL A 149 4.98 2.42 -11.94
C VAL A 149 3.91 3.24 -12.65
N LEU A 150 2.64 3.04 -12.26
CA LEU A 150 1.50 3.82 -12.74
C LEU A 150 1.02 4.75 -11.65
N LEU A 151 1.05 6.04 -11.95
CA LEU A 151 0.62 7.08 -11.04
C LEU A 151 -0.72 7.66 -11.49
N ILE A 152 -1.71 7.68 -10.58
CA ILE A 152 -3.09 8.05 -10.88
C ILE A 152 -3.40 9.42 -10.30
N SER A 153 -3.57 10.44 -11.14
CA SER A 153 -4.14 11.70 -10.68
C SER A 153 -5.62 11.53 -10.39
N PRO A 154 -6.13 11.91 -9.20
CA PRO A 154 -7.57 12.08 -9.05
C PRO A 154 -7.97 13.21 -10.00
N GLN A 155 -8.86 12.93 -10.96
CA GLN A 155 -9.50 14.02 -11.68
C GLN A 155 -10.34 14.80 -10.66
N ALA A 156 -10.18 16.13 -10.66
CA ALA A 156 -11.19 17.00 -10.07
C ALA A 156 -12.53 16.62 -10.71
N SER A 157 -13.52 16.36 -9.88
CA SER A 157 -14.90 16.16 -10.28
C SER A 157 -15.24 17.17 -11.38
N LEU A 158 -15.68 16.68 -12.53
CA LEU A 158 -16.23 17.53 -13.57
C LEU A 158 -17.36 18.35 -12.94
N THR A 159 -17.16 19.67 -12.87
CA THR A 159 -18.22 20.65 -12.65
C THR A 159 -19.19 20.51 -13.81
N SER A 160 -20.21 19.70 -13.63
CA SER A 160 -21.44 19.77 -14.40
C SER A 160 -22.46 20.50 -13.54
N GLU A 161 -22.51 21.82 -13.70
CA GLU A 161 -23.80 22.51 -13.69
C GLU A 161 -23.80 23.44 -14.89
N GLN A 162 -24.63 23.06 -15.84
CA GLN A 162 -24.95 23.79 -17.04
C GLN A 162 -25.88 24.95 -16.69
N THR A 163 -25.69 26.03 -17.43
CA THR A 163 -26.68 27.00 -17.88
C THR A 163 -28.12 26.48 -17.95
N GLU A 164 -29.02 27.18 -17.27
CA GLU A 164 -30.46 27.46 -17.56
C GLU A 164 -30.84 28.47 -16.43
N GLU A 165 -31.34 29.69 -16.65
CA GLU A 165 -32.11 30.33 -17.73
C GLU A 165 -31.78 31.84 -17.75
#